data_AF-A5DN70-F1
#
_entry.id   AF-A5DN70-F1
#
_cell.length_a   1.000
_cell.length_b   1.000
_cell.length_c   1.000
_cell.angle_alpha   90.00
_cell.angle_beta   90.00
_cell.angle_gamma   90.00
#
_symmetry.space_group_name_H-M   'P 1'
#
loop_
_entity.id
_entity.type
_entity.pdbx_description
1 polymer ?
#
loop_
_entity_poly.entity_id
_entity_poly.type
_entity_poly.pdbx_seq_one_letter_code
_entity_poly.pdbx_strand_id
1 'polypeptide(L)'
;MTFQYQDQLQKLPIPTLEETCGQYLKVLKPLQNEKEHETTKAAVEKFLKDGTGAYLDSELRKYAETRNSYIEQFWYDSYLNYDSPVVLNLNPFFLLEDDPFNNETMSVNPQVKRAASLTLSSLKFIRALKNETLSVDKLRNKQPLCMYQYSKLFGASRIPTTDGCMMQTDPKSNHIVVMSKSQFYWFDVLDSNNDLIMSEQDLVLNFTSIVQDSLSTSISEVAKSSFGVLTTENRRIWAKIRNSKTIKDNENNREVLSIIDSALFILCLDDIKLHDLSDLAKNMLCGLSILDKGVQVGTCTNRWYDKLQIIVTQNGKAGINFEHTGVDGHTVLRFVSDIYTDSILSFASSINGNAPSLWVEDNRKFSSTEEDLVTVPRKIEWDVTPDLSLALRFGETRLSDLINQNEFKHLEFKNYGSSTIKKNEVFPRCIRPNGFPGKLIMHYMVRLNALTSSL
;
A
#
# COMPACT_ATOMS: atom_id res chain seq x y z
N MET A 1 22.66 -11.00 3.17
CA MET A 1 22.28 -11.07 4.61
C MET A 1 20.77 -11.13 4.79
N THR A 2 20.00 -10.39 4.00
CA THR A 2 18.53 -10.27 4.11
C THR A 2 17.78 -11.61 4.05
N PHE A 3 18.11 -12.49 3.11
CA PHE A 3 17.40 -13.77 2.92
C PHE A 3 18.12 -14.99 3.54
N GLN A 4 19.13 -14.77 4.38
CA GLN A 4 20.05 -15.84 4.83
C GLN A 4 19.38 -17.01 5.59
N TYR A 5 18.19 -16.80 6.15
CA TYR A 5 17.45 -17.84 6.88
C TYR A 5 16.23 -18.36 6.11
N GLN A 6 15.96 -17.88 4.88
CA GLN A 6 14.71 -18.14 4.16
C GLN A 6 14.49 -19.64 3.94
N ASP A 7 15.54 -20.39 3.58
CA ASP A 7 15.49 -21.85 3.36
C ASP A 7 15.46 -22.67 4.66
N GLN A 8 15.68 -22.03 5.82
CA GLN A 8 15.70 -22.67 7.14
C GLN A 8 14.38 -22.47 7.90
N LEU A 9 13.44 -21.71 7.35
CA LEU A 9 12.17 -21.43 8.01
C LEU A 9 11.30 -22.69 8.07
N GLN A 10 10.65 -22.87 9.23
CA GLN A 10 9.68 -23.94 9.38
C GLN A 10 8.47 -23.69 8.46
N LYS A 11 8.08 -24.70 7.69
CA LYS A 11 6.85 -24.65 6.89
C LYS A 11 5.62 -24.47 7.79
N LEU A 12 4.62 -23.74 7.30
CA LEU A 12 3.36 -23.55 8.03
C LEU A 12 2.69 -24.91 8.28
N PRO A 13 2.40 -25.29 9.53
CA PRO A 13 1.82 -26.59 9.83
C PRO A 13 0.36 -26.67 9.37
N ILE A 14 -0.07 -27.87 8.98
CA ILE A 14 -1.48 -28.20 8.72
C ILE A 14 -2.01 -28.87 10.00
N PRO A 15 -2.98 -28.28 10.71
CA PRO A 15 -3.62 -28.88 11.89
C PRO A 15 -4.27 -30.22 11.57
N THR A 16 -4.70 -30.98 12.58
CA THR A 16 -5.52 -32.17 12.30
C THR A 16 -6.91 -31.75 11.81
N LEU A 17 -7.54 -32.65 11.05
CA LEU A 17 -8.89 -32.43 10.54
C LEU A 17 -9.88 -32.27 11.70
N GLU A 18 -9.74 -33.09 12.74
CA GLU A 18 -10.58 -33.08 13.94
C GLU A 18 -10.41 -31.80 14.75
N GLU A 19 -9.16 -31.33 14.94
CA GLU A 19 -8.88 -30.06 15.62
C GLU A 19 -9.51 -28.89 14.86
N THR A 20 -9.36 -28.86 13.54
CA THR A 20 -9.93 -27.81 12.69
C THR A 20 -11.46 -27.80 12.78
N CYS A 21 -12.09 -28.96 12.65
CA CYS A 21 -13.54 -29.11 12.75
C CYS A 21 -14.08 -28.73 14.14
N GLY A 22 -13.39 -29.15 15.20
CA GLY A 22 -13.75 -28.81 16.58
C GLY A 22 -13.68 -27.31 16.85
N GLN A 23 -12.63 -26.64 16.37
CA GLN A 23 -12.49 -25.20 16.51
C GLN A 23 -13.48 -24.43 15.64
N TYR A 24 -13.77 -24.90 14.43
CA TYR A 24 -14.81 -24.33 13.58
C TYR A 24 -16.17 -24.27 14.29
N LEU A 25 -16.60 -25.38 14.91
CA LEU A 25 -17.85 -25.42 15.69
C LEU A 25 -17.80 -24.47 16.89
N LYS A 26 -16.68 -24.41 17.60
CA LYS A 26 -16.51 -23.52 18.77
C LYS A 26 -16.66 -22.04 18.38
N VAL A 27 -16.07 -21.64 17.26
CA VAL A 27 -16.11 -20.25 16.76
C VAL A 27 -17.49 -19.88 16.22
N LEU A 28 -18.20 -20.82 15.61
CA LEU A 28 -19.54 -20.57 15.05
C LEU A 28 -20.67 -20.58 16.08
N LYS A 29 -20.51 -21.31 17.20
CA LYS A 29 -21.54 -21.39 18.24
C LYS A 29 -22.11 -20.03 18.69
N PRO A 30 -21.31 -18.98 18.96
CA PRO A 30 -21.85 -17.67 19.32
C PRO A 30 -22.46 -16.87 18.15
N LEU A 31 -22.29 -17.31 16.89
CA LEU A 31 -22.76 -16.63 15.68
C LEU A 31 -24.05 -17.24 15.10
N GLN A 32 -24.53 -18.33 15.68
CA GLN A 32 -25.63 -19.13 15.16
C GLN A 32 -26.70 -19.32 16.24
N ASN A 33 -27.96 -19.43 15.83
CA ASN A 33 -28.97 -19.96 16.74
C ASN A 33 -28.82 -21.48 16.91
N GLU A 34 -29.52 -22.06 17.89
CA GLU A 34 -29.38 -23.49 18.22
C GLU A 34 -29.66 -24.40 17.02
N LYS A 35 -30.69 -24.11 16.23
CA LYS A 35 -31.07 -24.93 15.07
C LYS A 35 -30.01 -24.90 13.96
N GLU A 36 -29.48 -23.71 13.66
CA GLU A 36 -28.36 -23.53 12.71
C GLU A 36 -27.11 -24.26 13.19
N HIS A 37 -26.84 -24.19 14.49
CA HIS A 37 -25.68 -24.82 15.08
C HIS A 37 -25.77 -26.35 15.07
N GLU A 38 -26.94 -26.93 15.38
CA GLU A 38 -27.17 -28.37 15.23
C GLU A 38 -27.04 -28.84 13.76
N THR A 39 -27.53 -28.03 12.82
CA THR A 39 -27.34 -28.30 11.38
C THR A 39 -25.86 -28.30 11.01
N THR A 40 -25.08 -27.35 11.54
CA THR A 40 -23.64 -27.23 11.31
C THR A 40 -22.89 -28.42 11.92
N LYS A 41 -23.24 -28.84 13.15
CA LYS A 41 -22.68 -30.05 13.77
C LYS A 41 -22.92 -31.29 12.93
N ALA A 42 -24.16 -31.49 12.47
CA ALA A 42 -24.49 -32.62 11.61
C ALA A 42 -23.69 -32.62 10.30
N ALA A 43 -23.47 -31.45 9.69
CA ALA A 43 -22.64 -31.31 8.51
C ALA A 43 -21.16 -31.65 8.78
N VAL A 44 -20.60 -31.17 9.90
CA VAL A 44 -19.23 -31.48 10.32
C VAL A 44 -19.07 -32.97 10.62
N GLU A 45 -20.03 -33.59 11.33
CA GLU A 45 -20.01 -35.02 11.59
C GLU A 45 -20.05 -35.82 10.28
N LYS A 46 -20.88 -35.42 9.32
CA LYS A 46 -20.92 -36.04 8.01
C LYS A 46 -19.58 -35.91 7.29
N PHE A 47 -19.01 -34.70 7.25
CA PHE A 47 -17.72 -34.43 6.61
C PHE A 47 -16.56 -35.28 7.18
N LEU A 48 -16.60 -35.54 8.49
CA LEU A 48 -15.63 -36.41 9.18
C LEU A 48 -15.86 -37.90 8.91
N LYS A 49 -17.12 -38.35 8.77
CA LYS A 49 -17.49 -39.77 8.71
C LYS A 49 -17.64 -40.33 7.30
N ASP A 50 -18.00 -39.51 6.31
CA ASP A 50 -18.31 -39.99 4.95
C ASP A 50 -17.09 -40.16 4.03
N GLY A 51 -15.89 -39.85 4.54
CA GLY A 51 -14.63 -39.97 3.83
C GLY A 51 -14.20 -38.72 3.05
N THR A 52 -15.10 -37.75 2.84
CA THR A 52 -14.80 -36.53 2.09
C THR A 52 -13.72 -35.69 2.77
N GLY A 53 -13.85 -35.47 4.08
CA GLY A 53 -12.88 -34.67 4.84
C GLY A 53 -11.49 -35.31 4.86
N ALA A 54 -11.43 -36.62 5.06
CA ALA A 54 -10.16 -37.37 5.05
C ALA A 54 -9.48 -37.32 3.67
N TYR A 55 -10.25 -37.44 2.59
CA TYR A 55 -9.74 -37.31 1.23
C TYR A 55 -9.16 -35.91 0.97
N LEU A 56 -9.90 -34.84 1.32
CA LEU A 56 -9.42 -33.47 1.11
C LEU A 56 -8.20 -33.12 1.98
N ASP A 57 -8.14 -33.58 3.23
CA ASP A 57 -6.97 -33.41 4.09
C ASP A 57 -5.73 -34.12 3.50
N SER A 58 -5.90 -35.34 2.97
CA SER A 58 -4.84 -36.07 2.28
C SER A 58 -4.33 -35.31 1.04
N GLU A 59 -5.23 -34.83 0.19
CA GLU A 59 -4.85 -34.06 -1.00
C GLU A 59 -4.15 -32.74 -0.63
N LEU A 60 -4.60 -32.05 0.44
CA LEU A 60 -3.95 -30.84 0.94
C LEU A 60 -2.53 -31.12 1.46
N ARG A 61 -2.34 -32.21 2.21
CA ARG A 61 -1.01 -32.61 2.70
C ARG A 61 -0.07 -32.93 1.55
N LYS A 62 -0.53 -33.68 0.56
CA LYS A 62 0.21 -33.96 -0.68
C LYS A 62 0.55 -32.69 -1.44
N TYR A 63 -0.40 -31.75 -1.55
CA TYR A 63 -0.18 -30.44 -2.17
C TYR A 63 0.91 -29.61 -1.45
N ALA A 64 1.02 -29.74 -0.13
CA ALA A 64 1.98 -29.01 0.69
C ALA A 64 3.42 -29.54 0.62
N GLU A 65 3.63 -30.81 0.25
CA GLU A 65 4.95 -31.44 0.21
C GLU A 65 5.96 -30.65 -0.64
N THR A 66 5.52 -30.17 -1.80
CA THR A 66 6.36 -29.49 -2.80
C THR A 66 6.38 -27.96 -2.66
N ARG A 67 5.80 -27.39 -1.59
CA ARG A 67 5.64 -25.94 -1.42
C ARG A 67 6.22 -25.44 -0.11
N ASN A 68 6.57 -24.15 -0.06
CA ASN A 68 7.03 -23.49 1.16
C ASN A 68 5.88 -23.24 2.14
N SER A 69 4.70 -22.94 1.61
CA SER A 69 3.46 -22.77 2.37
C SER A 69 2.30 -23.37 1.57
N TYR A 70 1.42 -24.11 2.24
CA TYR A 70 0.25 -24.70 1.59
C TYR A 70 -0.82 -23.65 1.25
N ILE A 71 -0.86 -22.53 1.98
CA ILE A 71 -1.95 -21.54 1.88
C ILE A 71 -1.64 -20.40 0.91
N GLU A 72 -0.37 -20.16 0.58
CA GLU A 72 0.08 -18.97 -0.14
C GLU A 72 -0.65 -18.76 -1.47
N GLN A 73 -0.72 -19.79 -2.33
CA GLN A 73 -1.42 -19.69 -3.61
C GLN A 73 -2.92 -19.42 -3.42
N PHE A 74 -3.57 -20.14 -2.50
CA PHE A 74 -5.01 -19.93 -2.22
C PHE A 74 -5.28 -18.52 -1.68
N TRP A 75 -4.36 -17.98 -0.88
CA TRP A 75 -4.45 -16.62 -0.36
C TRP A 75 -4.32 -15.59 -1.50
N TYR A 76 -3.33 -15.75 -2.38
CA TYR A 76 -3.20 -14.91 -3.58
C TYR A 76 -4.45 -14.97 -4.46
N ASP A 77 -4.94 -16.17 -4.76
CA ASP A 77 -6.12 -16.37 -5.60
C ASP A 77 -7.35 -15.68 -4.98
N SER A 78 -7.49 -15.69 -3.65
CA SER A 78 -8.61 -15.03 -2.96
C SER A 78 -8.65 -13.51 -3.18
N TYR A 79 -7.49 -12.86 -3.31
CA TYR A 79 -7.41 -11.43 -3.62
C TYR A 79 -7.44 -11.15 -5.12
N LEU A 80 -6.69 -11.92 -5.90
CA LEU A 80 -6.46 -11.66 -7.32
C LEU A 80 -7.68 -11.97 -8.19
N ASN A 81 -8.51 -12.94 -7.80
CA ASN A 81 -9.76 -13.29 -8.49
C ASN A 81 -10.97 -12.49 -8.00
N TYR A 82 -10.77 -11.58 -7.05
CA TYR A 82 -11.83 -10.68 -6.58
C TYR A 82 -11.96 -9.46 -7.49
N ASP A 83 -13.15 -9.25 -8.04
CA ASP A 83 -13.39 -8.24 -9.08
C ASP A 83 -13.68 -6.84 -8.53
N SER A 84 -13.98 -6.70 -7.23
CA SER A 84 -14.30 -5.39 -6.66
C SER A 84 -13.10 -4.44 -6.71
N PRO A 85 -13.33 -3.11 -6.72
CA PRO A 85 -12.26 -2.14 -6.60
C PRO A 85 -11.35 -2.42 -5.41
N VAL A 86 -10.04 -2.24 -5.58
CA VAL A 86 -9.09 -2.38 -4.46
C VAL A 86 -9.25 -1.24 -3.44
N VAL A 87 -9.72 -0.08 -3.88
CA VAL A 87 -10.06 1.07 -3.03
C VAL A 87 -11.22 0.71 -2.10
N LEU A 88 -11.06 1.02 -0.81
CA LEU A 88 -12.00 0.73 0.29
C LEU A 88 -12.23 -0.75 0.60
N ASN A 89 -12.14 -1.66 -0.38
CA ASN A 89 -12.34 -3.10 -0.13
C ASN A 89 -11.06 -3.83 0.27
N LEU A 90 -9.89 -3.35 -0.14
CA LEU A 90 -8.63 -4.07 0.02
C LEU A 90 -7.49 -3.20 0.56
N ASN A 91 -7.14 -2.12 -0.13
CA ASN A 91 -5.96 -1.33 0.23
C ASN A 91 -6.15 -0.67 1.60
N PRO A 92 -5.30 -0.96 2.59
CA PRO A 92 -5.27 -0.20 3.83
C PRO A 92 -4.37 1.03 3.67
N PHE A 93 -4.23 1.79 4.76
CA PHE A 93 -3.26 2.88 4.86
C PHE A 93 -2.64 2.95 6.25
N PHE A 94 -1.49 3.62 6.33
CA PHE A 94 -0.91 4.14 7.56
C PHE A 94 -0.91 5.66 7.53
N LEU A 95 -1.30 6.29 8.63
CA LEU A 95 -1.05 7.70 8.87
C LEU A 95 0.30 7.84 9.60
N LEU A 96 1.18 8.70 9.09
CA LEU A 96 2.48 8.95 9.68
C LEU A 96 2.40 10.04 10.75
N GLU A 97 3.17 9.89 11.84
CA GLU A 97 3.34 10.96 12.82
C GLU A 97 3.96 12.19 12.15
N ASP A 98 3.61 13.39 12.63
CA ASP A 98 4.22 14.61 12.11
C ASP A 98 5.73 14.63 12.32
N ASP A 99 6.44 15.15 11.33
CA ASP A 99 7.86 15.43 11.49
C ASP A 99 8.01 16.63 12.45
N PRO A 100 8.69 16.48 13.60
CA PRO A 100 8.87 17.57 14.53
C PRO A 100 9.67 18.75 13.95
N PHE A 101 10.40 18.55 12.85
CA PHE A 101 11.29 19.52 12.23
C PHE A 101 10.83 20.00 10.85
N ASN A 102 9.89 19.29 10.21
CA ASN A 102 9.32 19.61 8.90
C ASN A 102 7.82 19.84 8.99
N ASN A 103 7.43 20.88 9.72
CA ASN A 103 6.04 21.29 9.92
C ASN A 103 5.78 22.70 9.36
N GLU A 104 4.51 23.12 9.35
CA GLU A 104 4.08 24.42 8.81
C GLU A 104 4.72 25.62 9.48
N THR A 105 5.21 25.50 10.72
CA THR A 105 5.83 26.62 11.44
C THR A 105 7.33 26.76 11.16
N MET A 106 7.97 25.70 10.65
CA MET A 106 9.44 25.63 10.50
C MET A 106 9.93 25.55 9.05
N SER A 107 9.03 25.32 8.07
CA SER A 107 9.39 25.21 6.65
C SER A 107 8.53 26.11 5.77
N VAL A 108 9.17 26.81 4.83
CA VAL A 108 8.47 27.63 3.80
C VAL A 108 7.65 26.75 2.86
N ASN A 109 8.08 25.50 2.62
CA ASN A 109 7.34 24.50 1.87
C ASN A 109 7.41 23.14 2.60
N PRO A 110 6.52 22.91 3.58
CA PRO A 110 6.55 21.70 4.40
C PRO A 110 6.26 20.44 3.59
N GLN A 111 5.39 20.52 2.57
CA GLN A 111 5.09 19.41 1.67
C GLN A 111 6.33 18.92 0.92
N VAL A 112 7.00 19.81 0.17
CA VAL A 112 8.17 19.43 -0.64
C VAL A 112 9.30 18.90 0.23
N LYS A 113 9.59 19.57 1.35
CA LYS A 113 10.66 19.15 2.25
C LYS A 113 10.39 17.76 2.84
N ARG A 114 9.17 17.52 3.34
CA ARG A 114 8.80 16.21 3.90
C ARG A 114 8.76 15.13 2.82
N ALA A 115 8.28 15.44 1.62
CA ALA A 115 8.28 14.52 0.50
C ALA A 115 9.71 14.10 0.09
N ALA A 116 10.65 15.06 0.02
CA ALA A 116 12.07 14.78 -0.26
C ALA A 116 12.70 13.89 0.80
N SER A 117 12.50 14.21 2.08
CA SER A 117 13.00 13.42 3.21
C SER A 117 12.47 11.98 3.19
N LEU A 118 11.13 11.80 3.10
CA LEU A 118 10.50 10.48 3.04
C LEU A 118 10.94 9.68 1.81
N THR A 119 11.07 10.33 0.66
CA THR A 119 11.56 9.70 -0.58
C THR A 119 12.98 9.22 -0.37
N LEU A 120 13.89 10.08 0.09
CA LEU A 120 15.29 9.70 0.31
C LEU A 120 15.43 8.54 1.31
N SER A 121 14.75 8.60 2.44
CA SER A 121 14.73 7.50 3.43
C SER A 121 14.17 6.21 2.83
N SER A 122 13.15 6.31 1.98
CA SER A 122 12.61 5.15 1.25
C SER A 122 13.62 4.56 0.28
N LEU A 123 14.35 5.40 -0.45
CA LEU A 123 15.38 4.94 -1.38
C LEU A 123 16.56 4.27 -0.66
N LYS A 124 16.94 4.74 0.54
CA LYS A 124 17.94 4.05 1.38
C LYS A 124 17.45 2.66 1.81
N PHE A 125 16.19 2.53 2.20
CA PHE A 125 15.58 1.22 2.50
C PHE A 125 15.62 0.30 1.28
N ILE A 126 15.20 0.82 0.11
CA ILE A 126 15.18 0.08 -1.16
C ILE A 126 16.59 -0.38 -1.54
N ARG A 127 17.59 0.50 -1.46
CA ARG A 127 19.01 0.16 -1.71
C ARG A 127 19.47 -0.96 -0.80
N ALA A 128 19.17 -0.88 0.50
CA ALA A 128 19.54 -1.93 1.45
C ALA A 128 18.84 -3.28 1.13
N LEU A 129 17.59 -3.24 0.69
CA LEU A 129 16.85 -4.42 0.26
C LEU A 129 17.44 -5.02 -1.03
N LYS A 130 17.65 -4.21 -2.08
CA LYS A 130 18.16 -4.65 -3.39
C LYS A 130 19.59 -5.19 -3.29
N ASN A 131 20.41 -4.64 -2.40
CA ASN A 131 21.77 -5.12 -2.13
C ASN A 131 21.84 -6.22 -1.05
N GLU A 132 20.69 -6.72 -0.60
CA GLU A 132 20.55 -7.75 0.44
C GLU A 132 21.33 -7.48 1.75
N THR A 133 21.47 -6.19 2.09
CA THR A 133 22.06 -5.70 3.35
C THR A 133 21.01 -5.31 4.38
N LEU A 134 19.72 -5.33 4.04
CA LEU A 134 18.63 -5.14 4.98
C LEU A 134 18.67 -6.23 6.07
N SER A 135 18.52 -5.82 7.32
CA SER A 135 18.54 -6.73 8.47
C SER A 135 17.35 -7.70 8.44
N VAL A 136 17.59 -8.95 8.84
CA VAL A 136 16.52 -9.97 8.94
C VAL A 136 15.55 -9.59 10.05
N ASP A 137 14.26 -9.60 9.74
CA ASP A 137 13.21 -9.47 10.74
C ASP A 137 13.19 -10.68 11.68
N LYS A 138 13.10 -10.40 12.98
CA LYS A 138 13.09 -11.42 14.03
C LYS A 138 11.98 -11.14 15.03
N LEU A 139 11.34 -12.20 15.49
CA LEU A 139 10.46 -12.16 16.65
C LEU A 139 11.25 -11.79 17.92
N ARG A 140 10.55 -11.44 19.00
CA ARG A 140 11.18 -11.11 20.30
C ARG A 140 12.07 -12.22 20.86
N ASN A 141 11.75 -13.48 20.56
CA ASN A 141 12.53 -14.66 20.91
C ASN A 141 13.69 -14.93 19.93
N LYS A 142 14.03 -13.97 19.06
CA LYS A 142 15.09 -14.02 18.03
C LYS A 142 14.85 -15.00 16.88
N GLN A 143 13.68 -15.63 16.79
CA GLN A 143 13.34 -16.47 15.64
C GLN A 143 13.21 -15.61 14.38
N PRO A 144 13.83 -16.00 13.25
CA PRO A 144 13.72 -15.26 12.00
C PRO A 144 12.31 -15.33 11.43
N LEU A 145 11.91 -14.26 10.75
CA LEU A 145 10.68 -14.17 9.98
C LEU A 145 10.97 -14.29 8.49
N CYS A 146 9.94 -14.69 7.73
CA CYS A 146 9.99 -14.73 6.27
C CYS A 146 10.19 -13.31 5.72
N MET A 147 11.14 -13.15 4.80
CA MET A 147 11.44 -11.87 4.15
C MET A 147 10.90 -11.81 2.72
N TYR A 148 10.25 -12.86 2.22
CA TYR A 148 9.82 -12.96 0.81
C TYR A 148 8.92 -11.81 0.35
N GLN A 149 8.01 -11.34 1.21
CA GLN A 149 7.09 -10.24 0.89
C GLN A 149 7.79 -8.92 0.55
N TYR A 150 9.02 -8.69 1.02
CA TYR A 150 9.78 -7.50 0.62
C TYR A 150 10.04 -7.44 -0.89
N SER A 151 10.15 -8.60 -1.55
CA SER A 151 10.27 -8.66 -3.02
C SER A 151 9.03 -8.14 -3.75
N LYS A 152 7.90 -7.97 -3.05
CA LYS A 152 6.62 -7.49 -3.60
C LYS A 152 6.27 -6.07 -3.14
N LEU A 153 7.18 -5.39 -2.44
CA LEU A 153 6.91 -4.07 -1.87
C LEU A 153 7.22 -2.92 -2.83
N PHE A 154 8.34 -3.01 -3.56
CA PHE A 154 8.82 -1.97 -4.48
C PHE A 154 9.00 -2.52 -5.90
N GLY A 155 8.86 -1.65 -6.89
CA GLY A 155 8.85 -2.05 -8.30
C GLY A 155 7.70 -3.01 -8.60
N ALA A 156 6.68 -3.04 -7.74
CA ALA A 156 5.61 -4.00 -7.78
C ALA A 156 4.28 -3.32 -8.09
N SER A 157 3.42 -4.02 -8.84
CA SER A 157 2.07 -3.55 -9.14
C SER A 157 1.11 -4.70 -9.34
N ARG A 158 -0.17 -4.48 -8.98
CA ARG A 158 -1.27 -5.38 -9.32
C ARG A 158 -1.81 -5.07 -10.70
N ILE A 159 -1.57 -5.97 -11.64
CA ILE A 159 -2.00 -5.82 -13.04
C ILE A 159 -3.32 -6.57 -13.24
N PRO A 160 -4.41 -5.90 -13.66
CA PRO A 160 -5.65 -6.57 -13.98
C PRO A 160 -5.57 -7.22 -15.37
N THR A 161 -5.94 -8.51 -15.46
CA THR A 161 -5.98 -9.27 -16.73
C THR A 161 -7.39 -9.81 -16.98
N THR A 162 -7.59 -10.47 -18.12
CA THR A 162 -8.87 -11.09 -18.48
C THR A 162 -9.27 -12.23 -17.55
N ASP A 163 -8.29 -12.93 -16.97
CA ASP A 163 -8.46 -14.17 -16.22
C ASP A 163 -8.28 -14.00 -14.70
N GLY A 164 -8.22 -12.74 -14.24
CA GLY A 164 -7.89 -12.37 -12.86
C GLY A 164 -6.76 -11.36 -12.81
N CYS A 165 -6.48 -10.80 -11.63
CA CYS A 165 -5.30 -9.94 -11.48
C CYS A 165 -4.03 -10.79 -11.34
N MET A 166 -2.87 -10.17 -11.57
CA MET A 166 -1.57 -10.75 -11.23
C MET A 166 -0.69 -9.72 -10.55
N MET A 167 0.22 -10.18 -9.69
CA MET A 167 1.26 -9.32 -9.12
C MET A 167 2.48 -9.31 -10.04
N GLN A 168 2.76 -8.17 -10.64
CA GLN A 168 4.00 -7.90 -11.35
C GLN A 168 5.05 -7.35 -10.40
N THR A 169 6.30 -7.71 -10.62
CA THR A 169 7.46 -7.17 -9.91
C THR A 169 8.58 -6.92 -10.89
N ASP A 170 9.20 -5.74 -10.81
CA ASP A 170 10.37 -5.36 -11.58
C ASP A 170 11.57 -5.14 -10.64
N PRO A 171 12.44 -6.14 -10.47
CA PRO A 171 13.62 -6.03 -9.60
C PRO A 171 14.66 -5.01 -10.11
N LYS A 172 14.60 -4.63 -11.39
CA LYS A 172 15.57 -3.71 -12.02
C LYS A 172 15.11 -2.26 -12.00
N SER A 173 13.86 -2.01 -11.64
CA SER A 173 13.30 -0.67 -11.46
C SER A 173 14.22 0.28 -10.68
N ASN A 174 14.42 1.46 -11.24
CA ASN A 174 15.34 2.48 -10.74
C ASN A 174 14.70 3.88 -10.66
N HIS A 175 13.44 4.03 -11.04
CA HIS A 175 12.70 5.30 -11.08
C HIS A 175 11.52 5.33 -10.11
N ILE A 176 11.04 6.53 -9.83
CA ILE A 176 9.76 6.76 -9.16
C ILE A 176 8.80 7.48 -10.09
N VAL A 177 7.51 7.41 -9.77
CA VAL A 177 6.49 8.28 -10.37
C VAL A 177 5.93 9.20 -9.30
N VAL A 178 5.83 10.48 -9.62
CA VAL A 178 5.24 11.52 -8.77
C VAL A 178 3.92 11.95 -9.38
N MET A 179 2.87 12.00 -8.57
CA MET A 179 1.57 12.53 -8.94
C MET A 179 1.32 13.85 -8.24
N SER A 180 0.94 14.89 -8.99
CA SER A 180 0.46 16.15 -8.41
C SER A 180 -0.69 16.69 -9.25
N LYS A 181 -1.83 16.98 -8.61
CA LYS A 181 -3.08 17.37 -9.28
C LYS A 181 -3.43 16.45 -10.46
N SER A 182 -3.41 15.14 -10.23
CA SER A 182 -3.71 14.08 -11.21
C SER A 182 -2.76 13.99 -12.41
N GLN A 183 -1.69 14.79 -12.44
CA GLN A 183 -0.66 14.75 -13.47
C GLN A 183 0.49 13.87 -12.99
N PHE A 184 1.13 13.17 -13.92
CA PHE A 184 2.16 12.17 -13.63
C PHE A 184 3.51 12.65 -14.13
N TYR A 185 4.55 12.42 -13.33
CA TYR A 185 5.93 12.76 -13.64
C TYR A 185 6.82 11.59 -13.25
N TRP A 186 7.88 11.34 -14.01
CA TRP A 186 8.85 10.28 -13.66
C TRP A 186 10.28 10.77 -13.84
N PHE A 187 11.18 10.14 -13.08
CA PHE A 187 12.63 10.32 -13.20
C PHE A 187 13.34 9.19 -12.44
N ASP A 188 14.55 8.88 -12.88
CA ASP A 188 15.45 7.91 -12.27
C ASP A 188 15.96 8.41 -10.92
N VAL A 189 16.09 7.51 -9.97
CA VAL A 189 16.53 7.77 -8.59
C VAL A 189 17.61 6.81 -8.11
N LEU A 190 17.84 5.71 -8.85
CA LEU A 190 18.91 4.74 -8.66
C LEU A 190 19.69 4.55 -9.97
N ASP A 191 20.96 4.16 -9.86
CA ASP A 191 21.76 3.68 -10.99
C ASP A 191 21.62 2.15 -11.19
N SER A 192 22.33 1.61 -12.18
CA SER A 192 22.37 0.16 -12.43
C SER A 192 22.93 -0.69 -11.27
N ASN A 193 23.68 -0.08 -10.34
CA ASN A 193 24.23 -0.71 -9.13
C ASN A 193 23.30 -0.59 -7.92
N ASN A 194 22.10 -0.02 -8.10
CA ASN A 194 21.14 0.34 -7.04
C ASN A 194 21.66 1.41 -6.07
N ASP A 195 22.68 2.17 -6.46
CA ASP A 195 23.15 3.32 -5.70
C ASP A 195 22.26 4.53 -5.95
N LEU A 196 22.07 5.36 -4.92
CA LEU A 196 21.31 6.60 -5.04
C LEU A 196 22.02 7.51 -6.04
N ILE A 197 21.27 8.24 -6.88
CA ILE A 197 21.84 9.20 -7.84
C ILE A 197 21.51 10.65 -7.54
N MET A 198 20.76 10.90 -6.47
CA MET A 198 20.33 12.24 -6.08
C MET A 198 20.30 12.44 -4.57
N SER A 199 20.58 13.67 -4.16
CA SER A 199 20.50 14.13 -2.78
C SER A 199 19.10 14.59 -2.42
N GLU A 200 18.87 14.88 -1.13
CA GLU A 200 17.63 15.51 -0.68
C GLU A 200 17.38 16.86 -1.36
N GLN A 201 18.44 17.63 -1.62
CA GLN A 201 18.33 18.95 -2.26
C GLN A 201 17.88 18.82 -3.73
N ASP A 202 18.37 17.81 -4.45
CA ASP A 202 17.96 17.53 -5.82
C ASP A 202 16.48 17.12 -5.87
N LEU A 203 16.04 16.27 -4.92
CA LEU A 203 14.64 15.90 -4.75
C LEU A 203 13.75 17.11 -4.46
N VAL A 204 14.20 18.04 -3.60
CA VAL A 204 13.48 19.30 -3.32
C VAL A 204 13.30 20.13 -4.59
N LEU A 205 14.33 20.25 -5.43
CA LEU A 205 14.25 20.98 -6.70
C LEU A 205 13.25 20.31 -7.65
N ASN A 206 13.35 18.99 -7.83
CA ASN A 206 12.45 18.22 -8.68
C ASN A 206 10.99 18.35 -8.22
N PHE A 207 10.71 18.14 -6.94
CA PHE A 207 9.35 18.24 -6.40
C PHE A 207 8.80 19.66 -6.43
N THR A 208 9.64 20.68 -6.23
CA THR A 208 9.22 22.08 -6.41
C THR A 208 8.80 22.35 -7.85
N SER A 209 9.59 21.89 -8.83
CA SER A 209 9.27 22.07 -10.25
C SER A 209 7.96 21.36 -10.64
N ILE A 210 7.73 20.15 -10.12
CA ILE A 210 6.48 19.38 -10.34
C ILE A 210 5.27 20.11 -9.75
N VAL A 211 5.37 20.62 -8.53
CA VAL A 211 4.27 21.37 -7.89
C VAL A 211 3.97 22.65 -8.69
N GLN A 212 5.00 23.37 -9.15
CA GLN A 212 4.81 24.58 -9.97
C GLN A 212 4.17 24.28 -11.32
N ASP A 213 4.65 23.26 -12.04
CA ASP A 213 4.09 22.84 -13.33
C ASP A 213 2.62 22.41 -13.17
N SER A 214 2.35 21.54 -12.20
CA SER A 214 1.00 21.00 -12.01
C SER A 214 -0.03 22.07 -11.64
N LEU A 215 0.36 23.10 -10.89
CA LEU A 215 -0.47 24.25 -10.54
C LEU A 215 -0.75 25.19 -11.74
N SER A 216 0.12 25.20 -12.74
CA SER A 216 -0.05 26.03 -13.94
C SER A 216 -1.09 25.48 -14.93
N THR A 217 -1.41 24.19 -14.83
CA THR A 217 -2.38 23.51 -15.72
C THR A 217 -3.81 23.81 -15.29
N SER A 218 -4.71 24.08 -16.24
CA SER A 218 -6.09 24.42 -15.92
C SER A 218 -6.87 23.21 -15.38
N ILE A 219 -7.87 23.46 -14.53
CA ILE A 219 -8.74 22.41 -13.96
C ILE A 219 -9.39 21.56 -15.07
N SER A 220 -9.79 22.19 -16.18
CA SER A 220 -10.45 21.49 -17.30
C SER A 220 -9.49 20.61 -18.10
N GLU A 221 -8.19 20.90 -18.11
CA GLU A 221 -7.17 20.06 -18.72
C GLU A 221 -6.83 18.89 -17.80
N VAL A 222 -6.62 19.16 -16.51
CA VAL A 222 -6.36 18.12 -15.49
C VAL A 222 -7.44 17.04 -15.51
N ALA A 223 -8.71 17.43 -15.58
CA ALA A 223 -9.83 16.49 -15.60
C ALA A 223 -9.80 15.54 -16.81
N LYS A 224 -9.19 15.93 -17.93
CA LYS A 224 -9.06 15.07 -19.12
C LYS A 224 -7.95 14.02 -18.95
N SER A 225 -7.02 14.22 -18.02
CA SER A 225 -5.85 13.38 -17.80
C SER A 225 -5.83 12.71 -16.42
N SER A 226 -6.95 12.66 -15.70
CA SER A 226 -7.08 12.02 -14.37
C SER A 226 -7.05 10.49 -14.43
N PHE A 227 -6.05 9.88 -15.06
CA PHE A 227 -5.97 8.42 -15.30
C PHE A 227 -5.91 7.57 -14.04
N GLY A 228 -5.55 8.15 -12.89
CA GLY A 228 -5.56 7.47 -11.59
C GLY A 228 -6.90 6.86 -11.22
N VAL A 229 -8.02 7.48 -11.63
CA VAL A 229 -9.38 6.99 -11.34
C VAL A 229 -9.65 5.62 -11.95
N LEU A 230 -8.95 5.23 -13.02
CA LEU A 230 -9.16 3.93 -13.65
C LEU A 230 -8.70 2.78 -12.75
N THR A 231 -7.76 3.03 -11.83
CA THR A 231 -7.33 2.03 -10.84
C THR A 231 -8.40 1.76 -9.76
N THR A 232 -9.44 2.59 -9.67
CA THR A 232 -10.57 2.42 -8.74
C THR A 232 -11.74 1.67 -9.36
N GLU A 233 -11.63 1.29 -10.64
CA GLU A 233 -12.68 0.54 -11.32
C GLU A 233 -12.73 -0.92 -10.82
N ASN A 234 -13.86 -1.57 -11.13
CA ASN A 234 -13.98 -3.03 -11.07
C ASN A 234 -12.85 -3.65 -11.90
N ARG A 235 -12.21 -4.70 -11.37
CA ARG A 235 -10.98 -5.25 -11.95
C ARG A 235 -11.17 -5.77 -13.37
N ARG A 236 -12.34 -6.31 -13.72
CA ARG A 236 -12.64 -6.72 -15.11
C ARG A 236 -12.81 -5.54 -16.05
N ILE A 237 -13.40 -4.44 -15.57
CA ILE A 237 -13.53 -3.22 -16.37
C ILE A 237 -12.15 -2.61 -16.58
N TRP A 238 -11.34 -2.50 -15.52
CA TRP A 238 -9.98 -1.98 -15.62
C TRP A 238 -9.11 -2.84 -16.55
N ALA A 239 -9.22 -4.18 -16.45
CA ALA A 239 -8.57 -5.12 -17.38
C ALA A 239 -8.97 -4.88 -18.84
N LYS A 240 -10.27 -4.66 -19.11
CA LYS A 240 -10.77 -4.38 -20.46
C LYS A 240 -10.23 -3.06 -21.01
N ILE A 241 -10.16 -2.03 -20.19
CA ILE A 241 -9.62 -0.72 -20.62
C ILE A 241 -8.11 -0.85 -20.89
N ARG A 242 -7.32 -1.46 -19.99
CA ARG A 242 -5.89 -1.71 -20.21
C ARG A 242 -5.61 -2.54 -21.47
N ASN A 243 -6.45 -3.54 -21.77
CA ASN A 243 -6.32 -4.38 -22.95
C ASN A 243 -7.03 -3.83 -24.20
N SER A 244 -7.65 -2.64 -24.12
CA SER A 244 -8.29 -2.01 -25.26
C SER A 244 -7.25 -1.63 -26.32
N LYS A 245 -7.68 -1.56 -27.58
CA LYS A 245 -6.81 -1.11 -28.69
C LYS A 245 -6.20 0.27 -28.43
N THR A 246 -6.94 1.16 -27.76
CA THR A 246 -6.49 2.52 -27.46
C THR A 246 -5.33 2.59 -26.46
N ILE A 247 -5.11 1.53 -25.67
CA ILE A 247 -3.96 1.43 -24.77
C ILE A 247 -2.92 0.44 -25.30
N LYS A 248 -3.34 -0.79 -25.61
CA LYS A 248 -2.42 -1.89 -25.96
C LYS A 248 -1.71 -1.68 -27.29
N ASP A 249 -2.43 -1.15 -28.28
CA ASP A 249 -1.92 -0.95 -29.64
C ASP A 249 -1.32 0.46 -29.82
N ASN A 250 -1.52 1.36 -28.85
CA ASN A 250 -0.88 2.68 -28.82
C ASN A 250 0.46 2.59 -28.08
N GLU A 251 1.56 2.89 -28.78
CA GLU A 251 2.92 2.77 -28.24
C GLU A 251 3.15 3.68 -27.01
N ASN A 252 2.72 4.94 -27.09
CA ASN A 252 2.84 5.91 -26.01
C ASN A 252 2.09 5.44 -24.75
N ASN A 253 0.79 5.15 -24.85
CA ASN A 253 -0.02 4.72 -23.70
C ASN A 253 0.49 3.41 -23.07
N ARG A 254 1.02 2.49 -23.88
CA ARG A 254 1.65 1.26 -23.38
C ARG A 254 2.94 1.55 -22.62
N GLU A 255 3.78 2.44 -23.14
CA GLU A 255 5.01 2.89 -22.47
C GLU A 255 4.68 3.59 -21.14
N VAL A 256 3.67 4.47 -21.14
CA VAL A 256 3.19 5.14 -19.93
C VAL A 256 2.80 4.14 -18.84
N LEU A 257 2.00 3.12 -19.19
CA LEU A 257 1.67 2.07 -18.22
C LEU A 257 2.90 1.29 -17.76
N SER A 258 3.83 0.99 -18.67
CA SER A 258 5.08 0.32 -18.31
C SER A 258 5.90 1.13 -17.29
N ILE A 259 6.01 2.45 -17.47
CA ILE A 259 6.70 3.36 -16.55
C ILE A 259 6.00 3.34 -15.18
N ILE A 260 4.67 3.47 -15.14
CA ILE A 260 3.93 3.50 -13.88
C ILE A 260 4.01 2.14 -13.16
N ASP A 261 3.77 1.03 -13.88
CA ASP A 261 3.72 -0.32 -13.31
C ASP A 261 5.07 -0.75 -12.75
N SER A 262 6.17 -0.40 -13.42
CA SER A 262 7.54 -0.74 -13.00
C SER A 262 8.10 0.21 -11.94
N ALA A 263 7.57 1.42 -11.73
CA ALA A 263 8.11 2.38 -10.76
C ALA A 263 8.28 1.79 -9.36
N LEU A 264 9.33 2.20 -8.65
CA LEU A 264 9.64 1.74 -7.29
C LEU A 264 8.45 1.93 -6.35
N PHE A 265 7.85 3.12 -6.38
CA PHE A 265 6.61 3.48 -5.69
C PHE A 265 6.04 4.77 -6.33
N ILE A 266 4.85 5.16 -5.91
CA ILE A 266 4.23 6.43 -6.30
C ILE A 266 4.35 7.45 -5.17
N LEU A 267 4.70 8.69 -5.48
CA LEU A 267 4.63 9.81 -4.54
C LEU A 267 3.48 10.74 -4.92
N CYS A 268 2.48 10.90 -4.07
CA CYS A 268 1.33 11.77 -4.30
C CYS A 268 1.48 13.08 -3.53
N LEU A 269 1.62 14.20 -4.24
CA LEU A 269 1.67 15.55 -3.69
C LEU A 269 0.27 16.19 -3.79
N ASP A 270 -0.47 16.13 -2.68
CA ASP A 270 -1.83 16.65 -2.57
C ASP A 270 -1.83 18.16 -2.27
N ASP A 271 -2.57 18.95 -3.05
CA ASP A 271 -2.65 20.42 -2.95
C ASP A 271 -3.66 20.92 -1.91
N ILE A 272 -3.95 20.11 -0.89
CA ILE A 272 -4.89 20.42 0.19
C ILE A 272 -4.19 20.45 1.55
N LYS A 273 -4.78 21.18 2.51
CA LYS A 273 -4.39 21.16 3.91
C LYS A 273 -5.46 20.47 4.74
N LEU A 274 -5.06 19.49 5.55
CA LEU A 274 -5.97 18.75 6.42
C LEU A 274 -5.44 18.73 7.86
N HIS A 275 -6.35 18.91 8.82
CA HIS A 275 -6.02 18.92 10.24
C HIS A 275 -6.84 17.90 11.04
N ASP A 276 -8.07 17.60 10.62
CA ASP A 276 -8.88 16.57 11.27
C ASP A 276 -8.39 15.16 10.89
N LEU A 277 -8.34 14.27 11.89
CA LEU A 277 -7.83 12.91 11.72
C LEU A 277 -8.78 12.02 10.90
N SER A 278 -10.09 12.30 10.90
CA SER A 278 -11.06 11.57 10.07
C SER A 278 -10.91 11.96 8.61
N ASP A 279 -10.73 13.25 8.31
CA ASP A 279 -10.46 13.73 6.96
C ASP A 279 -9.10 13.25 6.44
N LEU A 280 -8.06 13.24 7.31
CA LEU A 280 -6.78 12.65 6.98
C LEU A 280 -6.91 11.15 6.69
N ALA A 281 -7.63 10.40 7.51
CA ALA A 281 -7.88 8.98 7.27
C ALA A 281 -8.57 8.74 5.92
N LYS A 282 -9.61 9.53 5.62
CA LYS A 282 -10.30 9.50 4.34
C LYS A 282 -9.35 9.81 3.17
N ASN A 283 -8.55 10.87 3.30
CA ASN A 283 -7.61 11.29 2.26
C ASN A 283 -6.53 10.25 1.96
N MET A 284 -5.97 9.62 3.00
CA MET A 284 -4.93 8.59 2.85
C MET A 284 -5.50 7.26 2.33
N LEU A 285 -6.77 6.94 2.63
CA LEU A 285 -7.41 5.72 2.14
C LEU A 285 -7.91 5.85 0.69
N CYS A 286 -8.69 6.88 0.40
CA CYS A 286 -9.44 7.01 -0.86
C CYS A 286 -9.39 8.41 -1.50
N GLY A 287 -8.68 9.37 -0.88
CA GLY A 287 -8.74 10.78 -1.29
C GLY A 287 -10.09 11.43 -0.96
N LEU A 288 -10.20 12.71 -1.27
CA LEU A 288 -11.42 13.50 -1.12
C LEU A 288 -12.07 13.70 -2.49
N SER A 289 -13.40 13.70 -2.52
CA SER A 289 -14.20 14.08 -3.69
C SER A 289 -14.67 15.51 -3.50
N ILE A 290 -14.18 16.43 -4.34
CA ILE A 290 -14.47 17.86 -4.32
C ILE A 290 -14.79 18.29 -5.75
N LEU A 291 -15.98 18.85 -5.98
CA LEU A 291 -16.38 19.37 -7.29
C LEU A 291 -16.17 20.89 -7.33
N ASP A 292 -15.45 21.39 -8.34
CA ASP A 292 -15.39 22.81 -8.68
C ASP A 292 -15.99 23.00 -10.09
N LYS A 293 -17.07 23.79 -10.18
CA LYS A 293 -17.82 24.04 -11.44
C LYS A 293 -18.20 22.75 -12.20
N GLY A 294 -18.52 21.69 -11.46
CA GLY A 294 -18.91 20.39 -12.02
C GLY A 294 -17.74 19.52 -12.48
N VAL A 295 -16.50 19.91 -12.18
CA VAL A 295 -15.29 19.13 -12.45
C VAL A 295 -14.75 18.59 -11.13
N GLN A 296 -14.41 17.29 -11.07
CA GLN A 296 -13.73 16.71 -9.93
C GLN A 296 -12.30 17.25 -9.82
N VAL A 297 -12.01 17.90 -8.69
CA VAL A 297 -10.70 18.46 -8.34
C VAL A 297 -10.16 17.92 -7.03
N GLY A 298 -10.90 17.00 -6.39
CA GLY A 298 -10.49 16.40 -5.14
C GLY A 298 -9.32 15.42 -5.32
N THR A 299 -8.59 15.19 -4.24
CA THR A 299 -7.39 14.33 -4.22
C THR A 299 -7.64 12.86 -4.56
N CYS A 300 -8.91 12.41 -4.63
CA CYS A 300 -9.26 11.06 -5.06
C CYS A 300 -8.78 10.72 -6.48
N THR A 301 -8.54 11.71 -7.32
CA THR A 301 -7.97 11.53 -8.67
C THR A 301 -6.43 11.48 -8.70
N ASN A 302 -5.78 11.84 -7.58
CA ASN A 302 -4.32 11.97 -7.46
C ASN A 302 -3.69 10.71 -6.84
N ARG A 303 -4.08 9.52 -7.32
CA ARG A 303 -3.72 8.21 -6.75
C ARG A 303 -3.52 7.16 -7.83
N TRP A 304 -2.71 6.15 -7.52
CA TRP A 304 -2.60 4.93 -8.32
C TRP A 304 -2.65 3.69 -7.43
N TYR A 305 -3.85 3.14 -7.24
CA TYR A 305 -4.11 2.15 -6.19
C TYR A 305 -3.58 0.75 -6.46
N ASP A 306 -3.09 0.51 -7.68
CA ASP A 306 -2.44 -0.75 -8.05
C ASP A 306 -0.99 -0.85 -7.49
N LYS A 307 -0.52 0.12 -6.69
CA LYS A 307 0.86 0.22 -6.18
C LYS A 307 0.93 0.71 -4.73
N LEU A 308 2.12 0.60 -4.12
CA LEU A 308 2.47 1.35 -2.91
C LEU A 308 2.63 2.84 -3.27
N GLN A 309 2.01 3.70 -2.47
CA GLN A 309 2.05 5.13 -2.65
C GLN A 309 2.27 5.87 -1.32
N ILE A 310 3.22 6.81 -1.34
CA ILE A 310 3.48 7.77 -0.25
C ILE A 310 2.69 9.03 -0.58
N ILE A 311 1.83 9.48 0.34
CA ILE A 311 0.96 10.63 0.13
C ILE A 311 1.41 11.74 1.06
N VAL A 312 1.63 12.96 0.53
CA VAL A 312 2.01 14.14 1.29
C VAL A 312 1.10 15.32 0.92
N THR A 313 0.36 15.81 1.91
CA THR A 313 -0.52 16.99 1.80
C THR A 313 0.27 18.31 1.81
N GLN A 314 -0.36 19.40 1.40
CA GLN A 314 0.27 20.72 1.29
C GLN A 314 0.81 21.23 2.63
N ASN A 315 0.14 20.90 3.75
CA ASN A 315 0.63 21.21 5.10
C ASN A 315 1.63 20.19 5.66
N GLY A 316 2.10 19.26 4.82
CA GLY A 316 3.09 18.27 5.19
C GLY A 316 2.55 17.12 6.03
N LYS A 317 1.24 16.87 6.13
CA LYS A 317 0.73 15.59 6.69
C LYS A 317 1.01 14.47 5.70
N ALA A 318 1.43 13.30 6.19
CA ALA A 318 1.82 12.20 5.33
C ALA A 318 1.19 10.86 5.71
N GLY A 319 1.03 9.99 4.72
CA GLY A 319 0.53 8.64 4.88
C GLY A 319 1.07 7.70 3.81
N ILE A 320 0.87 6.40 4.01
CA ILE A 320 1.21 5.35 3.04
C ILE A 320 -0.06 4.56 2.75
N ASN A 321 -0.43 4.47 1.48
CA ASN A 321 -1.46 3.56 0.99
C ASN A 321 -0.77 2.48 0.16
N PHE A 322 -1.22 1.23 0.25
CA PHE A 322 -0.56 0.15 -0.46
C PHE A 322 -1.52 -0.92 -0.94
N GLU A 323 -1.17 -1.55 -2.05
CA GLU A 323 -1.86 -2.73 -2.57
C GLU A 323 -1.52 -3.94 -1.67
N HIS A 324 -2.55 -4.53 -1.06
CA HIS A 324 -2.40 -5.51 0.02
C HIS A 324 -2.14 -6.94 -0.47
N THR A 325 -2.31 -7.24 -1.76
CA THR A 325 -2.28 -8.62 -2.25
C THR A 325 -0.89 -9.25 -2.09
N GLY A 326 0.17 -8.48 -2.36
CA GLY A 326 1.56 -8.96 -2.33
C GLY A 326 2.25 -8.87 -0.98
N VAL A 327 1.70 -8.10 -0.04
CA VAL A 327 2.39 -7.72 1.21
C VAL A 327 1.41 -7.65 2.39
N ASP A 328 1.81 -8.22 3.51
CA ASP A 328 1.06 -8.04 4.76
C ASP A 328 1.42 -6.71 5.41
N GLY A 329 0.50 -6.21 6.25
CA GLY A 329 0.69 -4.96 6.99
C GLY A 329 1.94 -4.94 7.88
N HIS A 330 2.50 -6.09 8.28
CA HIS A 330 3.75 -6.14 9.06
C HIS A 330 4.97 -5.68 8.25
N THR A 331 5.12 -6.15 7.02
CA THR A 331 6.22 -5.80 6.11
C THR A 331 6.21 -4.32 5.79
N VAL A 332 5.03 -3.77 5.51
CA VAL A 332 4.87 -2.32 5.25
C VAL A 332 5.11 -1.53 6.53
N LEU A 333 4.66 -2.00 7.70
CA LEU A 333 4.93 -1.36 8.98
C LEU A 333 6.44 -1.27 9.30
N ARG A 334 7.20 -2.32 8.99
CA ARG A 334 8.66 -2.30 9.13
C ARG A 334 9.28 -1.22 8.26
N PHE A 335 8.90 -1.14 6.99
CA PHE A 335 9.31 -0.08 6.08
C PHE A 335 8.97 1.31 6.64
N VAL A 336 7.71 1.54 7.04
CA VAL A 336 7.25 2.82 7.60
C VAL A 336 8.05 3.24 8.84
N SER A 337 8.32 2.30 9.74
CA SER A 337 9.07 2.55 10.96
C SER A 337 10.52 2.96 10.68
N ASP A 338 11.16 2.29 9.72
CA ASP A 338 12.56 2.55 9.38
C ASP A 338 12.71 3.89 8.66
N ILE A 339 11.82 4.26 7.73
CA ILE A 339 11.91 5.56 7.05
C ILE A 339 11.65 6.74 8.00
N TYR A 340 10.73 6.58 8.95
CA TYR A 340 10.47 7.61 9.97
C TYR A 340 11.65 7.77 10.93
N THR A 341 12.26 6.64 11.31
CA THR A 341 13.43 6.68 12.18
C THR A 341 14.63 7.27 11.44
N ASP A 342 14.84 6.93 10.17
CA ASP A 342 15.90 7.50 9.33
C ASP A 342 15.73 9.01 9.14
N SER A 343 14.51 9.52 8.95
CA SER A 343 14.28 10.95 8.77
C SER A 343 14.67 11.74 10.04
N ILE A 344 14.34 11.22 11.22
CA ILE A 344 14.74 11.80 12.51
C ILE A 344 16.26 11.75 12.69
N LEU A 345 16.88 10.60 12.41
CA LEU A 345 18.32 10.43 12.56
C LEU A 345 19.11 11.28 11.57
N SER A 346 18.67 11.39 10.32
CA SER A 346 19.30 12.22 9.29
C SER A 346 19.32 13.70 9.70
N PHE A 347 18.21 14.19 10.28
CA PHE A 347 18.17 15.52 10.86
C PHE A 347 19.14 15.67 12.04
N ALA A 348 19.17 14.71 12.96
CA ALA A 348 20.12 14.73 14.07
C ALA A 348 21.58 14.75 13.58
N SER A 349 21.92 13.99 12.53
CA SER A 349 23.25 13.97 11.89
C SER A 349 23.63 15.33 11.30
N SER A 350 22.67 16.04 10.69
CA SER A 350 22.90 17.39 10.14
C SER A 350 23.27 18.44 11.20
N ILE A 351 22.87 18.22 12.45
CA ILE A 351 23.20 19.07 13.60
C ILE A 351 24.49 18.57 14.26
N ASN A 352 24.61 17.26 14.43
CA ASN A 352 25.69 16.59 15.12
C ASN A 352 26.12 15.34 14.35
N GLY A 353 27.29 15.39 13.70
CA GLY A 353 27.80 14.34 12.81
C GLY A 353 28.09 12.97 13.46
N ASN A 354 27.81 12.79 14.75
CA ASN A 354 27.95 11.53 15.49
C ASN A 354 26.62 10.78 15.70
N ALA A 355 25.52 11.20 15.08
CA ALA A 355 24.26 10.48 15.21
C ALA A 355 24.32 9.11 14.48
N PRO A 356 23.70 8.07 15.06
CA PRO A 356 23.75 6.73 14.48
C PRO A 356 22.96 6.66 13.17
N SER A 357 23.42 5.85 12.21
CA SER A 357 22.71 5.53 10.97
C SER A 357 22.01 4.17 11.09
N LEU A 358 20.83 4.04 10.49
CA LEU A 358 20.15 2.74 10.32
C LEU A 358 20.76 1.89 9.22
N TRP A 359 21.43 2.54 8.26
CA TRP A 359 21.93 1.89 7.05
C TRP A 359 23.43 1.70 7.17
N VAL A 360 23.91 0.59 6.61
CA VAL A 360 25.36 0.38 6.45
C VAL A 360 25.87 1.48 5.51
N GLU A 361 26.69 2.38 6.05
CA GLU A 361 27.29 3.44 5.27
C GLU A 361 28.31 2.85 4.31
N ASP A 362 28.05 3.01 3.02
CA ASP A 362 29.06 2.79 1.99
C ASP A 362 29.54 4.17 1.54
N ASN A 363 30.79 4.51 1.83
CA ASN A 363 31.44 5.80 1.52
C ASN A 363 31.67 6.02 0.01
N ARG A 364 31.00 5.24 -0.85
CA ARG A 364 30.97 5.48 -2.28
C ARG A 364 30.22 6.78 -2.53
N LYS A 365 30.98 7.83 -2.85
CA LYS A 365 30.45 9.06 -3.46
C LYS A 365 29.61 8.67 -4.67
N PHE A 366 28.55 9.44 -4.96
CA PHE A 366 27.80 9.37 -6.20
C PHE A 366 28.77 9.15 -7.36
N SER A 367 28.86 7.91 -7.83
CA SER A 367 29.74 7.52 -8.90
C SER A 367 29.03 7.95 -10.17
N SER A 368 29.57 8.92 -10.88
CA SER A 368 29.09 9.25 -12.22
C SER A 368 29.48 8.09 -13.14
N THR A 369 28.68 7.03 -13.16
CA THR A 369 28.68 6.11 -14.30
C THR A 369 28.16 6.89 -15.50
N GLU A 370 28.76 6.69 -16.68
CA GLU A 370 28.26 7.22 -17.96
C GLU A 370 26.98 6.47 -18.38
N GLU A 371 25.97 6.46 -17.51
CA GLU A 371 24.65 5.91 -17.77
C GLU A 371 23.72 7.04 -18.23
N ASP A 372 22.88 6.76 -19.23
CA ASP A 372 21.87 7.69 -19.73
C ASP A 372 20.65 7.69 -18.78
N LEU A 373 20.84 8.31 -17.60
CA LEU A 373 19.82 8.42 -16.55
C LEU A 373 19.02 9.72 -16.68
N VAL A 374 17.70 9.60 -16.57
CA VAL A 374 16.76 10.72 -16.59
C VAL A 374 16.57 11.27 -15.19
N THR A 375 17.37 12.26 -14.80
CA THR A 375 17.30 12.87 -13.45
C THR A 375 16.36 14.07 -13.34
N VAL A 376 15.99 14.66 -14.49
CA VAL A 376 15.04 15.78 -14.56
C VAL A 376 13.61 15.21 -14.74
N PRO A 377 12.61 15.67 -13.97
CA PRO A 377 11.25 15.17 -14.05
C PRO A 377 10.68 15.29 -15.47
N ARG A 378 10.23 14.16 -16.02
CA ARG A 378 9.50 14.11 -17.29
C ARG A 378 8.02 13.96 -17.02
N LYS A 379 7.24 14.93 -17.48
CA LYS A 379 5.78 14.86 -17.46
C LYS A 379 5.31 13.75 -18.40
N ILE A 380 4.40 12.93 -17.92
CA ILE A 380 3.78 11.85 -18.67
C ILE A 380 2.51 12.39 -19.31
N GLU A 381 2.45 12.28 -20.64
CA GLU A 381 1.29 12.69 -21.45
C GLU A 381 0.65 11.45 -22.06
N TRP A 382 -0.67 11.34 -21.89
CA TRP A 382 -1.45 10.22 -22.41
C TRP A 382 -2.09 10.60 -23.75
N ASP A 383 -2.14 9.65 -24.68
CA ASP A 383 -2.91 9.81 -25.91
C ASP A 383 -4.39 9.54 -25.61
N VAL A 384 -5.13 10.62 -25.29
CA VAL A 384 -6.54 10.53 -24.90
C VAL A 384 -7.44 10.39 -26.13
N THR A 385 -8.12 9.25 -26.23
CA THR A 385 -9.18 9.00 -27.21
C THR A 385 -10.57 9.30 -26.63
N PRO A 386 -11.63 9.44 -27.47
CA PRO A 386 -13.00 9.59 -26.97
C PRO A 386 -13.44 8.46 -26.02
N ASP A 387 -13.05 7.22 -26.33
CA ASP A 387 -13.37 6.05 -25.50
C ASP A 387 -12.68 6.11 -24.13
N LEU A 388 -11.40 6.50 -24.09
CA LEU A 388 -10.67 6.71 -22.84
C LEU A 388 -11.25 7.87 -22.04
N SER A 389 -11.57 8.99 -22.69
CA SER A 389 -12.22 10.13 -22.03
C SER A 389 -13.55 9.74 -21.38
N LEU A 390 -14.34 8.90 -22.05
CA LEU A 390 -15.58 8.39 -21.49
C LEU A 390 -15.34 7.46 -20.29
N ALA A 391 -14.35 6.56 -20.39
CA ALA A 391 -13.97 5.68 -19.28
C ALA A 391 -13.52 6.48 -18.04
N LEU A 392 -12.75 7.56 -18.22
CA LEU A 392 -12.33 8.44 -17.14
C LEU A 392 -13.53 9.07 -16.43
N ARG A 393 -14.51 9.59 -17.18
CA ARG A 393 -15.73 10.19 -16.58
C ARG A 393 -16.55 9.20 -15.78
N PHE A 394 -16.70 7.97 -16.28
CA PHE A 394 -17.40 6.91 -15.55
C PHE A 394 -16.65 6.51 -14.28
N GLY A 395 -15.32 6.34 -14.38
CA GLY A 395 -14.47 6.03 -13.23
C GLY A 395 -14.54 7.11 -12.15
N GLU A 396 -14.45 8.37 -12.55
CA GLU A 396 -14.58 9.53 -11.65
C GLU A 396 -15.94 9.56 -10.93
N THR A 397 -17.04 9.40 -11.69
CA THR A 397 -18.40 9.40 -11.13
C THR A 397 -18.55 8.27 -10.10
N ARG A 398 -18.11 7.06 -10.47
CA ARG A 398 -18.23 5.90 -9.61
C ARG A 398 -17.38 5.98 -8.35
N LEU A 399 -16.16 6.52 -8.47
CA LEU A 399 -15.31 6.78 -7.33
C LEU A 399 -15.95 7.80 -6.38
N SER A 400 -16.52 8.88 -6.93
CA SER A 400 -17.21 9.90 -6.15
C SER A 400 -18.40 9.31 -5.38
N ASP A 401 -19.22 8.51 -6.05
CA ASP A 401 -20.34 7.80 -5.42
C ASP A 401 -19.87 6.85 -4.31
N LEU A 402 -18.81 6.08 -4.58
CA LEU A 402 -18.24 5.15 -3.62
C LEU A 402 -17.70 5.87 -2.38
N ILE A 403 -17.02 7.02 -2.56
CA ILE A 403 -16.52 7.84 -1.45
C ILE A 403 -17.67 8.41 -0.61
N ASN A 404 -18.76 8.84 -1.25
CA ASN A 404 -19.92 9.43 -0.57
C ASN A 404 -20.79 8.39 0.18
N GLN A 405 -20.70 7.12 -0.20
CA GLN A 405 -21.36 6.01 0.51
C GLN A 405 -20.65 5.59 1.80
N ASN A 406 -19.46 6.13 2.09
CA ASN A 406 -18.64 5.72 3.23
C ASN A 406 -18.33 6.88 4.16
N GLU A 407 -18.58 6.69 5.46
CA GLU A 407 -18.28 7.65 6.51
C GLU A 407 -16.96 7.31 7.21
N PHE A 408 -16.21 8.35 7.57
CA PHE A 408 -14.94 8.24 8.28
C PHE A 408 -15.05 8.97 9.60
N LYS A 409 -14.69 8.27 10.69
CA LYS A 409 -14.59 8.85 12.03
C LYS A 409 -13.35 8.31 12.71
N HIS A 410 -12.63 9.20 13.36
CA HIS A 410 -11.50 8.87 14.20
C HIS A 410 -11.89 8.89 15.69
N LEU A 411 -11.38 7.93 16.46
CA LEU A 411 -11.50 7.90 17.92
C LEU A 411 -10.11 7.82 18.57
N GLU A 412 -9.73 8.88 19.28
CA GLU A 412 -8.54 8.87 20.12
C GLU A 412 -8.89 8.45 21.55
N PHE A 413 -8.55 7.22 21.92
CA PHE A 413 -8.82 6.72 23.27
C PHE A 413 -7.71 7.11 24.25
N LYS A 414 -7.93 8.16 25.05
CA LYS A 414 -6.91 8.74 25.96
C LYS A 414 -6.94 8.21 27.40
N ASN A 415 -8.00 7.51 27.79
CA ASN A 415 -8.23 7.19 29.21
C ASN A 415 -7.25 6.15 29.77
N TYR A 416 -6.86 5.16 28.97
CA TYR A 416 -5.85 4.16 29.37
C TYR A 416 -5.19 3.50 28.15
N GLY A 417 -4.01 2.92 28.38
CA GLY A 417 -3.23 2.24 27.34
C GLY A 417 -2.84 0.81 27.73
N SER A 418 -1.89 0.23 26.97
CA SER A 418 -1.41 -1.13 27.23
C SER A 418 -0.75 -1.31 28.60
N SER A 419 -0.20 -0.23 29.18
CA SER A 419 0.41 -0.24 30.51
C SER A 419 -0.62 -0.54 31.59
N THR A 420 -1.76 0.15 31.58
CA THR A 420 -2.87 -0.08 32.52
C THR A 420 -3.47 -1.47 32.33
N ILE A 421 -3.66 -1.93 31.09
CA ILE A 421 -4.23 -3.27 30.83
C ILE A 421 -3.31 -4.38 31.35
N LYS A 422 -2.00 -4.27 31.09
CA LYS A 422 -1.01 -5.24 31.60
C LYS A 422 -0.92 -5.27 33.12
N LYS A 423 -1.12 -4.13 33.79
CA LYS A 423 -1.17 -4.06 35.26
C LYS A 423 -2.34 -4.85 35.85
N ASN A 424 -3.42 -5.01 35.09
CA ASN A 424 -4.60 -5.77 35.49
C ASN A 424 -4.52 -7.26 35.09
N GLU A 425 -3.34 -7.76 34.72
CA GLU A 425 -3.09 -9.16 34.33
C GLU A 425 -3.92 -9.70 33.15
N VAL A 426 -4.58 -8.81 32.41
CA VAL A 426 -5.28 -9.18 31.17
C VAL A 426 -4.38 -8.86 29.98
N PHE A 427 -4.31 -9.77 29.02
CA PHE A 427 -3.63 -9.50 27.76
C PHE A 427 -4.33 -8.35 27.01
N PRO A 428 -3.60 -7.29 26.58
CA PRO A 428 -4.21 -6.15 25.87
C PRO A 428 -5.01 -6.52 24.62
N ARG A 429 -4.68 -7.65 23.97
CA ARG A 429 -5.42 -8.20 22.82
C ARG A 429 -6.73 -8.88 23.22
N CYS A 430 -6.86 -9.40 24.45
CA CYS A 430 -8.07 -10.10 24.91
C CYS A 430 -9.17 -9.13 25.39
N ILE A 431 -8.81 -7.92 25.88
CA ILE A 431 -9.80 -6.86 26.18
C ILE A 431 -10.30 -6.17 24.91
N ARG A 432 -9.53 -6.27 23.82
CA ARG A 432 -9.88 -5.67 22.53
C ARG A 432 -10.06 -6.73 21.42
N PRO A 433 -11.11 -7.56 21.44
CA PRO A 433 -11.52 -8.29 20.23
C PRO A 433 -11.92 -7.32 19.11
N ASN A 434 -12.43 -6.12 19.48
CA ASN A 434 -12.92 -5.07 18.58
C ASN A 434 -12.17 -3.73 18.70
N GLY A 435 -10.94 -3.71 19.26
CA GLY A 435 -10.20 -2.47 19.52
C GLY A 435 -8.77 -2.50 18.99
N PHE A 436 -8.45 -1.57 18.09
CA PHE A 436 -7.15 -1.52 17.43
C PHE A 436 -6.00 -1.16 18.41
N PRO A 437 -4.80 -1.73 18.26
CA PRO A 437 -3.63 -1.35 19.06
C PRO A 437 -3.09 0.02 18.63
N GLY A 438 -2.94 0.93 19.59
CA GLY A 438 -2.37 2.26 19.37
C GLY A 438 -0.85 2.25 19.37
N LYS A 439 -0.28 2.69 18.25
CA LYS A 439 0.82 3.68 18.08
C LYS A 439 1.19 3.87 16.60
N LEU A 440 0.58 3.08 15.71
CA LEU A 440 0.38 3.41 14.30
C LEU A 440 -1.04 2.95 13.96
N ILE A 441 -1.87 3.84 13.41
CA ILE A 441 -3.28 3.52 13.13
C ILE A 441 -3.33 2.74 11.81
N MET A 442 -3.42 1.41 11.89
CA MET A 442 -3.87 0.59 10.76
C MET A 442 -5.39 0.54 10.82
N HIS A 443 -6.08 1.28 9.95
CA HIS A 443 -7.53 1.19 9.84
C HIS A 443 -7.91 -0.05 9.04
N TYR A 444 -8.67 -0.95 9.66
CA TYR A 444 -9.48 -1.92 8.94
C TYR A 444 -10.90 -1.38 8.86
N MET A 445 -11.46 -1.35 7.66
CA MET A 445 -12.83 -0.91 7.42
C MET A 445 -13.79 -1.94 8.03
N VAL A 446 -14.55 -1.55 9.06
CA VAL A 446 -15.63 -2.39 9.59
C VAL A 446 -16.90 -2.03 8.84
N ARG A 447 -17.30 -2.88 7.89
CA ARG A 447 -18.58 -2.74 7.18
C ARG A 447 -19.70 -3.24 8.09
N LEU A 448 -20.35 -2.34 8.81
CA LEU A 448 -21.62 -2.63 9.49
C LEU A 448 -22.73 -2.58 8.45
N ASN A 449 -23.09 -3.72 7.86
CA ASN A 449 -24.33 -3.83 7.10
C ASN A 449 -25.50 -3.74 8.10
N ALA A 450 -26.05 -2.54 8.27
CA ALA A 450 -27.32 -2.36 8.97
C ALA A 450 -28.45 -2.95 8.12
N LEU A 451 -28.79 -4.22 8.37
CA LEU A 451 -30.11 -4.75 8.03
C LEU A 451 -31.12 -4.19 9.04
N THR A 452 -31.57 -2.95 8.84
CA THR A 452 -32.79 -2.48 9.50
C THR A 452 -33.97 -2.87 8.63
N SER A 453 -34.53 -4.03 8.95
CA SER A 453 -35.92 -4.36 8.64
C SER A 453 -36.84 -3.31 9.27
N SER A 454 -37.69 -2.72 8.45
CA SER A 454 -38.85 -1.94 8.89
C SER A 454 -39.74 -2.78 9.81
N LEU A 455 -40.00 -2.27 11.02
CA LEU A 455 -41.23 -2.47 11.78
C LEU A 455 -41.62 -1.14 12.41
#